data_AF-F2AXF5-F1
#
_entry.id   AF-F2AXF5-F1
#
_cell.length_a   1.000
_cell.length_b   1.000
_cell.length_c   1.000
_cell.angle_alpha   90.00
_cell.angle_beta   90.00
_cell.angle_gamma   90.00
#
_symmetry.space_group_name_H-M   'P 1'
#
loop_
_entity.id
_entity.type
_entity.pdbx_description
1 polymer ?
#
loop_
_entity_poly.entity_id
_entity_poly.type
_entity_poly.pdbx_seq_one_letter_code
_entity_poly.pdbx_strand_id
1 'polypeptide(L)'
;MSIAIAMFLLSGLPSSGLSNARRCFADDEVKTEVESEEKEAAELSVAPLSHLIYPDDRPGWIDQPIANDGKDYSLVVTAGPSGSMEEADELIGVYARGAVQSYVDELVSEQEWATEPEMIPLDIDWIRDELVVRRYEGVVQVGDEQQFEKAILIRIEPEDKKVFETAIADMKLKERLAATGIVILGGFSLLVGGSIVLGGLASRQKRPTAAA
;
A
#
# COMPACT_ATOMS: atom_id res chain seq x y z
N MET A 1 -54.80 -6.15 10.29
CA MET A 1 -53.85 -6.70 11.27
C MET A 1 -52.82 -7.51 10.52
N SER A 2 -51.55 -7.15 10.71
CA SER A 2 -50.43 -8.06 11.01
C SER A 2 -49.14 -7.50 10.41
N ILE A 3 -48.43 -6.81 11.29
CA ILE A 3 -47.01 -6.46 11.20
C ILE A 3 -46.24 -7.78 11.37
N ALA A 4 -45.38 -8.14 10.43
CA ALA A 4 -44.41 -9.20 10.61
C ALA A 4 -43.02 -8.57 10.80
N ILE A 5 -42.61 -8.52 12.06
CA ILE A 5 -41.25 -8.20 12.52
C ILE A 5 -40.39 -9.42 12.25
N ALA A 6 -39.34 -9.27 11.43
CA ALA A 6 -38.30 -10.28 11.30
C ALA A 6 -37.15 -9.94 12.27
N MET A 7 -37.12 -10.64 13.40
CA MET A 7 -35.95 -10.72 14.29
C MET A 7 -34.90 -11.61 13.62
N PHE A 8 -33.75 -11.05 13.26
CA PHE A 8 -32.55 -11.85 12.96
C PHE A 8 -31.81 -12.13 14.25
N LEU A 9 -31.78 -13.41 14.63
CA LEU A 9 -31.03 -13.96 15.75
C LEU A 9 -29.54 -14.03 15.38
N LEU A 10 -28.70 -13.47 16.25
CA LEU A 10 -27.27 -13.72 16.30
C LEU A 10 -27.00 -15.21 16.52
N SER A 11 -26.28 -15.85 15.59
CA SER A 11 -25.61 -17.12 15.86
C SER A 11 -24.39 -17.30 14.96
N GLY A 12 -23.23 -17.56 15.57
CA GLY A 12 -22.16 -18.34 14.96
C GLY A 12 -20.90 -17.58 14.53
N LEU A 13 -20.08 -17.14 15.48
CA LEU A 13 -18.64 -16.96 15.25
C LEU A 13 -17.95 -18.33 15.37
N PRO A 14 -17.19 -18.81 14.36
CA PRO A 14 -16.19 -19.85 14.59
C PRO A 14 -14.95 -19.21 15.21
N SER A 15 -14.72 -19.49 16.49
CA SER A 15 -13.47 -19.20 17.18
C SER A 15 -12.36 -20.10 16.63
N SER A 16 -11.40 -19.52 15.91
CA SER A 16 -10.17 -20.20 15.50
C SER A 16 -9.35 -20.53 16.75
N GLY A 17 -9.25 -21.83 17.04
CA GLY A 17 -8.48 -22.35 18.16
C GLY A 17 -7.00 -22.06 18.02
N LEU A 18 -6.47 -21.31 18.98
CA LEU A 18 -5.07 -21.34 19.36
C LEU A 18 -4.79 -22.63 20.15
N SER A 19 -3.57 -23.15 19.99
CA SER A 19 -2.86 -24.11 20.84
C SER A 19 -2.63 -25.47 20.16
N ASN A 20 -1.45 -25.61 19.55
CA ASN A 20 -0.88 -26.92 19.26
C ASN A 20 0.57 -27.00 19.80
N ALA A 21 0.83 -28.14 20.45
CA ALA A 21 2.10 -28.74 20.82
C ALA A 21 3.02 -28.02 21.83
N ARG A 22 2.71 -28.22 23.12
CA ARG A 22 3.71 -28.37 24.18
C ARG A 22 3.82 -29.86 24.54
N ARG A 23 5.07 -30.32 24.72
CA ARG A 23 5.53 -31.59 25.33
C ARG A 23 5.72 -32.80 24.41
N CYS A 24 6.97 -33.00 24.01
CA CYS A 24 7.66 -34.29 24.09
C CYS A 24 9.09 -34.03 24.60
N PHE A 25 9.26 -33.93 25.91
CA PHE A 25 10.53 -34.29 26.56
C PHE A 25 10.20 -35.54 27.37
N ALA A 26 10.49 -36.70 26.78
CA ALA A 26 10.69 -37.92 27.52
C ALA A 26 12.20 -38.00 27.79
N ASP A 27 12.56 -37.92 29.06
CA ASP A 27 13.88 -38.33 29.53
C ASP A 27 14.06 -39.81 29.17
N ASP A 28 15.05 -40.09 28.32
CA ASP A 28 15.63 -41.42 28.22
C ASP A 28 17.14 -41.26 28.38
N GLU A 29 17.62 -41.57 29.59
CA GLU A 29 19.03 -41.63 29.92
C GLU A 29 19.69 -42.79 29.18
N VAL A 30 20.19 -42.53 27.97
CA VAL A 30 21.11 -43.44 27.29
C VAL A 30 22.53 -42.96 27.56
N LYS A 31 23.15 -43.57 28.57
CA LYS A 31 24.59 -43.50 28.84
C LYS A 31 25.35 -44.15 27.68
N THR A 32 25.84 -43.35 26.75
CA THR A 32 26.82 -43.76 25.74
C THR A 32 28.11 -43.00 26.00
N GLU A 33 29.15 -43.73 26.42
CA GLU A 33 30.52 -43.25 26.38
C GLU A 33 30.86 -42.91 24.93
N VAL A 34 30.99 -41.63 24.63
CA VAL A 34 31.51 -41.14 23.35
C VAL A 34 32.97 -40.80 23.58
N GLU A 35 33.82 -41.69 23.05
CA GLU A 35 35.24 -41.48 22.81
C GLU A 35 35.44 -40.10 22.17
N SER A 36 36.23 -39.26 22.84
CA SER A 36 36.53 -37.91 22.43
C SER A 36 37.44 -37.93 21.20
N GLU A 37 36.86 -38.09 20.01
CA GLU A 37 37.49 -37.60 18.79
C GLU A 37 37.54 -36.08 18.88
N GLU A 38 38.75 -35.54 18.94
CA GLU A 38 39.04 -34.12 18.80
C GLU A 38 38.44 -33.62 17.48
N LYS A 39 37.21 -33.10 17.54
CA LYS A 39 36.68 -32.23 16.50
C LYS A 39 37.58 -30.99 16.47
N GLU A 40 38.51 -30.95 15.51
CA GLU A 40 39.04 -29.69 15.02
C GLU A 40 37.84 -28.77 14.79
N ALA A 41 37.80 -27.67 15.55
CA ALA A 41 36.78 -26.66 15.43
C ALA A 41 36.90 -26.04 14.02
N ALA A 42 36.13 -26.58 13.08
CA ALA A 42 36.01 -26.01 11.75
C ALA A 42 35.60 -24.55 11.91
N GLU A 43 36.47 -23.64 11.47
CA GLU A 43 36.22 -22.21 11.54
C GLU A 43 34.87 -21.91 10.87
N LEU A 44 33.91 -21.38 11.63
CA LEU A 44 32.55 -21.05 11.18
C LEU A 44 32.49 -19.86 10.22
N SER A 45 33.61 -19.50 9.58
CA SER A 45 33.70 -18.39 8.63
C SER A 45 33.41 -18.88 7.21
N VAL A 46 32.18 -19.36 6.99
CA VAL A 46 31.66 -19.58 5.62
C VAL A 46 31.27 -18.21 5.06
N ALA A 47 31.85 -17.82 3.93
CA ALA A 47 31.42 -16.61 3.23
C ALA A 47 29.92 -16.71 2.93
N PRO A 48 29.13 -15.63 3.11
CA PRO A 48 27.70 -15.68 2.85
C PRO A 48 27.47 -16.14 1.40
N LEU A 49 26.64 -17.18 1.24
CA LEU A 49 26.37 -17.88 -0.02
C LEU A 49 25.65 -17.01 -1.09
N SER A 50 25.44 -15.73 -0.82
CA SER A 50 24.63 -14.79 -1.59
C SER A 50 25.43 -13.54 -1.98
N HIS A 51 26.74 -13.67 -2.23
CA HIS A 51 27.50 -12.56 -2.76
C HIS A 51 26.94 -12.15 -4.13
N LEU A 52 26.53 -10.89 -4.23
CA LEU A 52 25.96 -10.30 -5.44
C LEU A 52 27.09 -9.65 -6.24
N ILE A 53 27.37 -10.20 -7.42
CA ILE A 53 28.37 -9.67 -8.35
C ILE A 53 27.64 -9.04 -9.52
N TYR A 54 27.85 -7.74 -9.67
CA TYR A 54 27.32 -6.96 -10.80
C TYR A 54 28.27 -7.04 -12.00
N PRO A 55 27.74 -6.96 -13.22
CA PRO A 55 28.56 -6.97 -14.42
C PRO A 55 29.27 -5.62 -14.63
N ASP A 56 30.41 -5.63 -15.31
CA ASP A 56 31.24 -4.44 -15.54
C ASP A 56 30.55 -3.38 -16.42
N ASP A 57 29.54 -3.77 -17.19
CA ASP A 57 28.75 -2.90 -18.06
C ASP A 57 27.57 -2.24 -17.33
N ARG A 58 27.36 -2.55 -16.03
CA ARG A 58 26.30 -1.94 -15.22
C ARG A 58 26.47 -0.41 -15.17
N PRO A 59 25.51 0.36 -15.69
CA PRO A 59 25.65 1.82 -15.75
C PRO A 59 25.74 2.46 -14.36
N GLY A 60 26.75 3.31 -14.15
CA GLY A 60 26.95 4.02 -12.87
C GLY A 60 25.87 5.02 -12.49
N TRP A 61 24.89 5.29 -13.37
CA TRP A 61 23.73 6.10 -12.99
C TRP A 61 22.76 5.34 -12.08
N ILE A 62 22.83 4.01 -12.02
CA ILE A 62 21.92 3.19 -11.21
C ILE A 62 22.18 3.37 -9.71
N ASP A 63 23.42 3.65 -9.32
CA ASP A 63 23.80 3.86 -7.92
C ASP A 63 23.70 5.33 -7.48
N GLN A 64 23.13 6.20 -8.33
CA GLN A 64 22.99 7.61 -7.99
C GLN A 64 21.89 7.79 -6.94
N PRO A 65 22.14 8.63 -5.91
CA PRO A 65 21.12 8.96 -4.93
C PRO A 65 20.00 9.79 -5.57
N ILE A 66 18.89 9.90 -4.85
CA ILE A 66 17.80 10.81 -5.21
C ILE A 66 18.35 12.23 -5.35
N ALA A 67 18.07 12.86 -6.48
CA ALA A 67 18.34 14.28 -6.68
C ALA A 67 17.02 15.05 -6.60
N ASN A 68 16.94 15.99 -5.66
CA ASN A 68 15.82 16.91 -5.51
C ASN A 68 16.41 18.31 -5.27
N ASP A 69 16.44 19.14 -6.31
CA ASP A 69 16.96 20.52 -6.24
C ASP A 69 15.84 21.57 -6.19
N GLY A 70 14.58 21.12 -5.99
CA GLY A 70 13.37 21.94 -6.00
C GLY A 70 12.84 22.29 -7.39
N LYS A 71 13.60 22.03 -8.47
CA LYS A 71 13.14 22.17 -9.86
C LYS A 71 13.01 20.83 -10.55
N ASP A 72 14.04 20.01 -10.45
CA ASP A 72 14.14 18.70 -11.03
C ASP A 72 14.19 17.67 -9.90
N TYR A 73 13.31 16.68 -9.99
CA TYR A 73 13.35 15.50 -9.14
C TYR A 73 13.77 14.31 -9.98
N SER A 74 14.75 13.54 -9.53
CA SER A 74 15.13 12.29 -10.18
C SER A 74 15.50 11.22 -9.17
N LEU A 75 15.12 9.99 -9.50
CA LEU A 75 15.26 8.82 -8.64
C LEU A 75 15.50 7.61 -9.53
N VAL A 76 16.42 6.76 -9.10
CA VAL A 76 16.59 5.42 -9.68
C VAL A 76 15.69 4.45 -8.97
N VAL A 77 14.99 3.63 -9.75
CA VAL A 77 14.24 2.47 -9.25
C VAL A 77 14.89 1.22 -9.81
N THR A 78 15.15 0.25 -8.95
CA THR A 78 15.78 -1.03 -9.31
C THR A 78 14.91 -2.18 -8.83
N ALA A 79 14.73 -3.18 -9.69
CA ALA A 79 14.06 -4.44 -9.40
C ALA A 79 15.00 -5.61 -9.66
N GLY A 80 15.07 -6.53 -8.71
CA GLY A 80 15.95 -7.70 -8.75
C GLY A 80 16.84 -7.78 -7.50
N PRO A 81 17.64 -8.86 -7.36
CA PRO A 81 17.77 -9.98 -8.30
C PRO A 81 16.49 -10.83 -8.42
N SER A 82 16.10 -11.19 -9.64
CA SER A 82 14.90 -11.99 -9.94
C SER A 82 15.24 -13.26 -10.74
N GLY A 83 14.41 -14.30 -10.62
CA GLY A 83 14.64 -15.58 -11.29
C GLY A 83 14.40 -15.55 -12.79
N SER A 84 13.70 -14.53 -13.30
CA SER A 84 13.46 -14.31 -14.72
C SER A 84 13.40 -12.83 -15.08
N MET A 85 13.60 -12.51 -16.36
CA MET A 85 13.47 -11.14 -16.87
C MET A 85 12.02 -10.63 -16.79
N GLU A 86 11.03 -11.53 -16.93
CA GLU A 86 9.60 -11.20 -16.87
C GLU A 86 9.19 -10.82 -15.44
N GLU A 87 9.67 -11.56 -14.44
CA GLU A 87 9.47 -11.21 -13.03
C GLU A 87 10.10 -9.84 -12.68
N ALA A 88 11.31 -9.56 -13.18
CA ALA A 88 11.95 -8.25 -12.99
C ALA A 88 11.15 -7.12 -13.66
N ASP A 89 10.48 -7.38 -14.80
CA ASP A 89 9.62 -6.43 -15.50
C ASP A 89 8.32 -6.14 -14.75
N GLU A 90 7.69 -7.16 -14.17
CA GLU A 90 6.51 -6.96 -13.32
C GLU A 90 6.85 -6.15 -12.07
N LEU A 91 7.97 -6.49 -11.41
CA LEU A 91 8.41 -5.81 -10.20
C LEU A 91 8.80 -4.34 -10.46
N ILE A 92 9.49 -4.06 -11.56
CA ILE A 92 9.92 -2.67 -11.85
C ILE A 92 8.72 -1.75 -12.03
N GLY A 93 7.62 -2.22 -12.64
CA GLY A 93 6.40 -1.44 -12.77
C GLY A 93 5.75 -1.10 -11.42
N VAL A 94 5.70 -2.06 -10.51
CA VAL A 94 5.18 -1.86 -9.15
C VAL A 94 6.05 -0.86 -8.37
N TYR A 95 7.37 -1.03 -8.42
CA TYR A 95 8.31 -0.14 -7.73
C TYR A 95 8.32 1.26 -8.32
N ALA A 96 8.21 1.40 -9.65
CA ALA A 96 8.07 2.69 -10.31
C ALA A 96 6.84 3.45 -9.83
N ARG A 97 5.69 2.75 -9.74
CA ARG A 97 4.46 3.34 -9.21
C ARG A 97 4.61 3.77 -7.76
N GLY A 98 5.21 2.93 -6.91
CA GLY A 98 5.45 3.26 -5.49
C GLY A 98 6.41 4.45 -5.32
N ALA A 99 7.43 4.53 -6.16
CA ALA A 99 8.37 5.64 -6.20
C ALA A 99 7.68 6.97 -6.56
N VAL A 100 6.89 6.99 -7.64
CA VAL A 100 6.13 8.18 -8.05
C VAL A 100 5.09 8.55 -7.00
N GLN A 101 4.38 7.57 -6.42
CA GLN A 101 3.44 7.83 -5.33
C GLN A 101 4.14 8.48 -4.14
N SER A 102 5.35 8.06 -3.78
CA SER A 102 6.10 8.65 -2.66
C SER A 102 6.41 10.13 -2.91
N TYR A 103 6.74 10.50 -4.15
CA TYR A 103 6.91 11.90 -4.54
C TYR A 103 5.59 12.69 -4.47
N VAL A 104 4.49 12.10 -4.94
CA VAL A 104 3.16 12.70 -4.84
C VAL A 104 2.74 12.90 -3.38
N ASP A 105 3.00 11.93 -2.51
CA ASP A 105 2.71 12.04 -1.07
C ASP A 105 3.52 13.16 -0.43
N GLU A 106 4.79 13.35 -0.82
CA GLU A 106 5.60 14.49 -0.41
C GLU A 106 4.95 15.81 -0.85
N LEU A 107 4.54 15.93 -2.12
CA LEU A 107 3.83 17.11 -2.63
C LEU A 107 2.52 17.39 -1.89
N VAL A 108 1.77 16.35 -1.54
CA VAL A 108 0.53 16.46 -0.76
C VAL A 108 0.84 16.90 0.67
N SER A 109 1.91 16.38 1.27
CA SER A 109 2.32 16.72 2.65
C SER A 109 2.76 18.19 2.81
N GLU A 110 3.25 18.83 1.74
CA GLU A 110 3.58 20.26 1.72
C GLU A 110 2.33 21.15 1.82
N GLN A 111 1.14 20.60 1.61
CA GLN A 111 -0.11 21.35 1.59
C GLN A 111 -0.77 21.38 2.98
N GLU A 112 -1.00 22.57 3.52
CA GLU A 112 -1.60 22.77 4.85
C GLU A 112 -2.98 22.11 5.05
N TRP A 113 -3.69 21.81 3.95
CA TRP A 113 -5.05 21.27 3.98
C TRP A 113 -5.09 19.74 3.84
N ALA A 114 -3.98 19.08 3.54
CA ALA A 114 -3.96 17.64 3.30
C ALA A 114 -4.13 16.89 4.62
N THR A 115 -5.19 16.07 4.71
CA THR A 115 -5.44 15.22 5.86
C THR A 115 -5.26 13.78 5.38
N GLU A 116 -4.04 13.27 5.55
CA GLU A 116 -3.55 11.97 5.08
C GLU A 116 -3.34 11.84 3.56
N PRO A 117 -2.23 11.22 3.10
CA PRO A 117 -2.03 10.96 1.67
C PRO A 117 -3.00 9.87 1.21
N GLU A 118 -3.92 10.22 0.32
CA GLU A 118 -4.73 9.21 -0.39
C GLU A 118 -3.97 8.75 -1.64
N MET A 119 -3.97 7.44 -1.89
CA MET A 119 -3.36 6.86 -3.08
C MET A 119 -3.98 7.49 -4.34
N ILE A 120 -3.18 8.23 -5.10
CA ILE A 120 -3.63 8.77 -6.38
C ILE A 120 -3.62 7.62 -7.38
N PRO A 121 -4.70 7.40 -8.16
CA PRO A 121 -4.69 6.42 -9.23
C PRO A 121 -3.72 6.88 -10.32
N LEU A 122 -2.47 6.42 -10.21
CA LEU A 122 -1.42 6.65 -11.20
C LEU A 122 -1.46 5.57 -12.27
N ASP A 123 -1.48 6.00 -13.52
CA ASP A 123 -1.36 5.12 -14.69
C ASP A 123 0.10 4.71 -14.87
N ILE A 124 0.36 3.40 -14.86
CA ILE A 124 1.70 2.83 -14.99
C ILE A 124 2.24 3.04 -16.41
N ASP A 125 1.39 2.98 -17.42
CA ASP A 125 1.81 3.22 -18.80
C ASP A 125 2.27 4.68 -18.98
N TRP A 126 1.53 5.63 -18.39
CA TRP A 126 1.93 7.04 -18.38
C TRP A 126 3.26 7.27 -17.64
N ILE A 127 3.47 6.64 -16.48
CA ILE A 127 4.76 6.72 -15.75
C ILE A 127 5.90 6.22 -16.65
N ARG A 128 5.70 5.07 -17.31
CA ARG A 128 6.70 4.44 -18.17
C ARG A 128 7.04 5.30 -19.39
N ASP A 129 6.05 5.99 -19.94
CA ASP A 129 6.17 6.67 -21.23
C ASP A 129 6.61 8.12 -21.06
N GLU A 130 6.20 8.80 -19.98
CA GLU A 130 6.54 10.21 -19.73
C GLU A 130 7.70 10.41 -18.75
N LEU A 131 7.76 9.64 -17.65
CA LEU A 131 8.70 9.93 -16.56
C LEU A 131 10.01 9.12 -16.65
N VAL A 132 10.01 7.99 -17.35
CA VAL A 132 11.18 7.12 -17.46
C VAL A 132 12.12 7.62 -18.56
N VAL A 133 13.26 8.17 -18.17
CA VAL A 133 14.24 8.75 -19.09
C VAL A 133 15.41 7.81 -19.43
N ARG A 134 15.65 6.78 -18.60
CA ARG A 134 16.66 5.72 -18.88
C ARG A 134 16.15 4.38 -18.40
N ARG A 135 16.63 3.33 -19.07
CA ARG A 135 16.31 1.93 -18.78
C ARG A 135 17.59 1.11 -18.84
N TYR A 136 17.68 0.12 -17.96
CA TYR A 136 18.74 -0.87 -17.94
C TYR A 136 18.13 -2.23 -17.66
N GLU A 137 18.64 -3.24 -18.36
CA GLU A 137 18.34 -4.65 -18.14
C GLU A 137 19.68 -5.36 -18.09
N GLY A 138 19.88 -6.16 -17.06
CA GLY A 138 21.17 -6.80 -16.81
C GLY A 138 21.02 -8.16 -16.16
N VAL A 139 22.11 -8.91 -16.23
CA VAL A 139 22.26 -10.18 -15.52
C VAL A 139 23.19 -9.94 -14.33
N VAL A 140 22.77 -10.37 -13.16
CA VAL A 140 23.53 -10.30 -11.92
C VAL A 140 23.81 -11.71 -11.43
N GLN A 141 25.02 -11.92 -10.91
CA GLN A 141 25.41 -13.23 -10.40
C GLN A 141 25.15 -13.25 -8.89
N VAL A 142 24.30 -14.18 -8.43
CA VAL A 142 23.95 -14.40 -7.03
C VAL A 142 24.48 -15.75 -6.61
N GLY A 143 25.66 -15.78 -5.97
CA GLY A 143 26.37 -17.04 -5.75
C GLY A 143 26.70 -17.72 -7.08
N ASP A 144 26.21 -18.94 -7.30
CA ASP A 144 26.42 -19.70 -8.54
C ASP A 144 25.28 -19.55 -9.56
N GLU A 145 24.24 -18.77 -9.25
CA GLU A 145 23.07 -18.57 -10.10
C GLU A 145 23.10 -17.23 -10.85
N GLN A 146 22.70 -17.26 -12.12
CA GLN A 146 22.40 -16.05 -12.88
C GLN A 146 20.97 -15.61 -12.60
N GLN A 147 20.83 -14.35 -12.19
CA GLN A 147 19.55 -13.71 -11.95
C GLN A 147 19.47 -12.40 -12.76
N PHE A 148 18.29 -11.79 -12.78
CA PHE A 148 18.02 -10.62 -13.62
C PHE A 148 17.77 -9.39 -12.76
N GLU A 149 18.29 -8.25 -13.23
CA GLU A 149 18.08 -6.93 -12.65
C GLU A 149 17.50 -6.03 -13.75
N LYS A 150 16.50 -5.23 -13.39
CA LYS A 150 16.06 -4.08 -14.18
C LYS A 150 16.24 -2.81 -13.36
N ALA A 151 16.63 -1.74 -14.02
CA ALA A 151 16.66 -0.41 -13.42
C ALA A 151 16.09 0.63 -14.37
N ILE A 152 15.41 1.62 -13.81
CA ILE A 152 14.88 2.77 -14.54
C ILE A 152 15.30 4.06 -13.82
N LEU A 153 15.56 5.10 -14.59
CA LEU A 153 15.71 6.45 -14.08
C LEU A 153 14.39 7.20 -14.31
N ILE A 154 13.74 7.57 -13.22
CA ILE A 154 12.56 8.43 -13.23
C ILE A 154 13.05 9.87 -13.10
N ARG A 155 12.58 10.75 -13.97
CA ARG A 155 12.76 12.19 -13.87
C ARG A 155 11.39 12.86 -13.88
N ILE A 156 11.17 13.76 -12.94
CA ILE A 156 9.97 14.57 -12.83
C ILE A 156 10.39 16.01 -13.05
N GLU A 157 9.95 16.57 -14.16
CA GLU A 157 10.22 17.95 -14.54
C GLU A 157 9.13 18.89 -14.01
N PRO A 158 9.35 20.22 -14.02
CA PRO A 158 8.34 21.18 -13.56
C PRO A 158 6.99 21.08 -14.31
N GLU A 159 6.97 20.55 -15.52
CA GLU A 159 5.74 20.34 -16.30
C GLU A 159 4.95 19.15 -15.77
N ASP A 160 5.62 18.05 -15.45
CA ASP A 160 5.02 16.86 -14.81
C ASP A 160 4.49 17.18 -13.42
N LYS A 161 5.24 17.99 -12.66
CA LYS A 161 4.80 18.47 -11.34
C LYS A 161 3.42 19.14 -11.42
N LYS A 162 3.16 19.96 -12.45
CA LYS A 162 1.85 20.60 -12.64
C LYS A 162 0.73 19.60 -12.90
N VAL A 163 1.03 18.48 -13.57
CA VAL A 163 0.07 17.39 -13.77
C VAL A 163 -0.35 16.81 -12.43
N PHE A 164 0.62 16.53 -11.55
CA PHE A 164 0.34 16.05 -10.19
C PHE A 164 -0.43 17.08 -9.37
N GLU A 165 -0.01 18.35 -9.37
CA GLU A 165 -0.70 19.43 -8.66
C GLU A 165 -2.16 19.58 -9.12
N THR A 166 -2.42 19.45 -10.42
CA THR A 166 -3.77 19.51 -10.99
C THR A 166 -4.61 18.31 -10.54
N ALA A 167 -4.05 17.09 -10.59
CA ALA A 167 -4.71 15.89 -10.12
C ALA A 167 -5.06 15.95 -8.62
N ILE A 168 -4.14 16.45 -7.80
CA ILE A 168 -4.32 16.68 -6.36
C ILE A 168 -5.45 17.71 -6.12
N ALA A 169 -5.47 18.81 -6.88
CA ALA A 169 -6.50 19.84 -6.76
C ALA A 169 -7.90 19.32 -7.14
N ASP A 170 -7.98 18.49 -8.19
CA ASP A 170 -9.24 17.89 -8.65
C ASP A 170 -9.82 16.89 -7.63
N MET A 171 -8.96 16.10 -6.98
CA MET A 171 -9.37 15.19 -5.90
C MET A 171 -9.99 15.96 -4.73
N LYS A 172 -9.30 17.02 -4.28
CA LYS A 172 -9.81 17.90 -3.23
C LYS A 172 -11.18 18.51 -3.57
N LEU A 173 -11.39 18.90 -4.82
CA LEU A 173 -12.68 19.44 -5.26
C LEU A 173 -13.78 18.39 -5.13
N LYS A 174 -13.51 17.15 -5.54
CA LYS A 174 -14.47 16.03 -5.43
C LYS A 174 -14.83 15.72 -3.98
N GLU A 175 -13.86 15.69 -3.08
CA GLU A 175 -14.09 15.48 -1.64
C GLU A 175 -15.01 16.56 -1.05
N ARG A 176 -14.72 17.83 -1.36
CA ARG A 176 -15.52 18.97 -0.89
C ARG A 176 -16.94 18.92 -1.43
N LEU A 177 -17.11 18.54 -2.70
CA LEU A 177 -18.43 18.36 -3.31
C LEU A 177 -19.19 17.20 -2.66
N ALA A 178 -18.52 16.08 -2.38
CA ALA A 178 -19.13 14.94 -1.69
C ALA A 178 -19.58 15.30 -0.27
N ALA A 179 -18.70 15.94 0.52
CA ALA A 179 -19.03 16.40 1.86
C ALA A 179 -20.20 17.40 1.87
N THR A 180 -20.16 18.39 0.97
CA THR A 180 -21.24 19.37 0.83
C THR A 180 -22.55 18.71 0.39
N GLY A 181 -22.48 17.75 -0.53
CA GLY A 181 -23.62 16.96 -0.98
C GLY A 181 -24.27 16.18 0.17
N ILE A 182 -23.45 15.54 1.02
CA ILE A 182 -23.91 14.83 2.21
C ILE A 182 -24.60 15.79 3.20
N VAL A 183 -24.01 16.97 3.45
CA VAL A 183 -24.59 17.98 4.35
C VAL A 183 -25.93 18.48 3.84
N ILE A 184 -26.03 18.81 2.54
CA ILE A 184 -27.27 19.31 1.93
C ILE A 184 -28.36 18.24 1.99
N LEU A 185 -28.07 17.02 1.52
CA LEU A 185 -29.04 15.93 1.47
C LEU A 185 -29.46 15.47 2.88
N GLY A 186 -28.50 15.39 3.81
CA GLY A 186 -28.75 15.07 5.21
C GLY A 186 -29.62 16.13 5.88
N GLY A 187 -29.25 17.40 5.75
CA GLY A 187 -30.02 18.52 6.30
C GLY A 187 -31.44 18.59 5.72
N PHE A 188 -31.59 18.44 4.41
CA PHE A 188 -32.89 18.39 3.76
C PHE A 188 -33.75 17.23 4.25
N SER A 189 -33.18 16.02 4.32
CA SER A 189 -33.89 14.83 4.80
C SER A 189 -34.33 14.98 6.26
N LEU A 190 -33.49 15.61 7.09
CA LEU A 190 -33.79 15.88 8.50
C LEU A 190 -34.90 16.93 8.64
N LEU A 191 -34.89 17.99 7.82
CA LEU A 191 -35.96 18.99 7.80
C LEU A 191 -37.30 18.39 7.35
N VAL A 192 -37.30 17.62 6.26
CA VAL A 192 -38.52 16.96 5.74
C VAL A 192 -39.03 15.93 6.74
N GLY A 193 -38.16 15.04 7.23
CA GLY A 193 -38.51 14.02 8.22
C GLY A 193 -39.00 14.63 9.54
N GLY A 194 -38.30 15.65 10.03
CA GLY A 194 -38.67 16.39 11.24
C GLY A 194 -40.03 17.09 11.10
N SER A 195 -40.32 17.67 9.93
CA SER A 195 -41.62 18.30 9.65
C SER A 195 -42.78 17.28 9.66
N ILE A 196 -42.57 16.09 9.12
CA ILE A 196 -43.57 15.01 9.15
C ILE A 196 -43.82 14.53 10.59
N VAL A 197 -42.75 14.33 11.38
CA VAL A 197 -42.86 13.90 12.78
C VAL A 197 -43.55 14.96 13.64
N LEU A 198 -43.11 16.22 13.57
CA LEU A 198 -43.71 17.32 14.31
C LEU A 198 -45.15 17.60 13.87
N GLY A 199 -45.45 17.55 12.56
CA GLY A 199 -46.81 17.68 12.04
C GLY A 199 -47.73 16.55 12.51
N GLY A 200 -47.24 15.30 12.52
CA GLY A 200 -47.94 14.15 13.05
C GLY A 200 -48.25 14.26 14.55
N LEU A 201 -47.27 14.72 15.35
CA LEU A 201 -47.46 14.97 16.78
C LEU A 201 -48.43 16.14 17.04
N ALA A 202 -48.33 17.24 16.29
CA ALA A 202 -49.24 18.38 16.41
C ALA A 202 -50.68 18.04 16.01
N SER A 203 -50.88 17.15 15.02
CA SER A 203 -52.21 16.69 14.61
C SER A 203 -52.94 15.89 15.70
N ARG A 204 -52.19 15.20 16.58
CA ARG A 204 -52.75 14.45 17.71
C ARG A 204 -53.24 15.35 18.85
N GLN A 205 -52.62 16.52 19.04
CA GLN A 205 -53.09 17.53 19.99
C GLN A 205 -54.36 18.26 19.52
N LYS A 206 -54.59 18.35 18.20
CA LYS A 206 -55.76 19.04 17.63
C LYS A 206 -56.99 18.14 17.45
N ARG A 207 -57.00 16.88 17.90
CA ARG A 207 -58.25 16.10 17.96
C ARG A 207 -59.16 16.76 19.01
N PRO A 208 -60.28 17.40 18.60
CA PRO A 208 -61.18 17.99 19.57
C PRO A 208 -61.79 16.86 20.40
N THR A 209 -61.79 17.03 21.71
CA THR A 209 -62.83 16.49 22.57
C THR A 209 -64.17 16.93 21.98
N ALA A 210 -64.80 16.06 21.20
CA ALA A 210 -66.12 16.28 20.65
C ALA A 210 -66.88 14.95 20.63
N ALA A 211 -67.85 14.88 21.55
CA ALA A 211 -68.97 13.95 21.71
C ALA A 211 -68.61 12.51 22.12
N ALA A 212 -69.22 11.89 23.14
CA ALA A 212 -70.41 12.22 23.95
C ALA A 212 -70.27 11.59 25.36
#